data_AF-A0A524HV12-F1
#
_entry.id   AF-A0A524HV12-F1
#
_cell.length_a   1.000
_cell.length_b   1.000
_cell.length_c   1.000
_cell.angle_alpha   90.00
_cell.angle_beta   90.00
_cell.angle_gamma   90.00
#
_symmetry.space_group_name_H-M   'P 1'
#
loop_
_entity.id
_entity.type
_entity.pdbx_description
1 polymer ?
#
loop_
_entity_poly.entity_id
_entity_poly.type
_entity_poly.pdbx_seq_one_letter_code
_entity_poly.pdbx_strand_id
1 'polypeptide(L)'
;MGAIIAATHVRPRQPSLATILTPKWRSVLARIRRRDSGTSTRILLLALVGLGFWSAIFGIAFRVLRYFRGVADIGNLVAAKILGIILLAFLAILLLSNLITALSTFFLAKDLDLMVGAPVEGFRFYLSKLSETLVHSSWMVLLVAIPIFTAYGFVFDGGLLFPFVAMAAVVPFLVVPAVLGSALTLFLVTIFPARRTRDLLSLIAIGTAGGVVLLLRVIRPEQIARPEGFRNLLDFITLLRAPTNPFFPSEWAAQMVMNWLLRLADPLPILLLWSTAGAAVVFGALVHHEYYLPGFSKAQEGADRFVRGRAWQGLADRILGALPTSKREFILKDLRLFFRDSTPWSQRILLAVLLVVYLFNIQALQLFSGENVPFFLVTLVVFLNQGLAGFVLAAIAARFIFPSISLEGRQMWLLRSSP
;
A
#
# COMPACT_ATOMS: atom_id res chain seq x y z
N MET A 1 63.32 -18.55 0.50
CA MET A 1 62.55 -17.49 1.21
C MET A 1 61.67 -16.76 0.22
N GLY A 2 60.46 -17.29 -0.04
CA GLY A 2 59.47 -16.64 -0.90
C GLY A 2 58.50 -15.85 -0.03
N ALA A 3 58.66 -14.54 0.04
CA ALA A 3 57.73 -13.66 0.74
C ALA A 3 56.46 -13.50 -0.11
N ILE A 4 55.40 -14.20 0.27
CA ILE A 4 54.05 -13.96 -0.23
C ILE A 4 53.63 -12.58 0.29
N ILE A 5 53.61 -11.61 -0.61
CA ILE A 5 53.04 -10.28 -0.36
C ILE A 5 51.54 -10.49 -0.13
N ALA A 6 51.13 -10.46 1.13
CA ALA A 6 49.73 -10.37 1.50
C ALA A 6 49.20 -9.01 1.03
N ALA A 7 48.59 -9.00 -0.16
CA ALA A 7 47.79 -7.88 -0.63
C ALA A 7 46.65 -7.68 0.38
N THR A 8 46.80 -6.69 1.25
CA THR A 8 45.71 -6.18 2.07
C THR A 8 44.67 -5.61 1.12
N HIS A 9 43.63 -6.39 0.83
CA HIS A 9 42.44 -5.92 0.12
C HIS A 9 41.81 -4.80 0.94
N VAL A 10 42.24 -3.56 0.71
CA VAL A 10 41.55 -2.36 1.18
C VAL A 10 40.18 -2.40 0.52
N ARG A 11 39.16 -2.84 1.27
CA ARG A 11 37.77 -2.81 0.79
C ARG A 11 37.49 -1.36 0.39
N PRO A 12 37.09 -1.08 -0.87
CA PRO A 12 36.83 0.27 -1.31
C PRO A 12 35.80 0.91 -0.38
N ARG A 13 35.97 2.21 -0.07
CA ARG A 13 35.03 2.96 0.77
C ARG A 13 33.64 2.84 0.17
N GLN A 14 32.77 2.09 0.84
CA GLN A 14 31.43 1.83 0.35
C GLN A 14 30.61 3.13 0.40
N PRO A 15 29.85 3.45 -0.66
CA PRO A 15 28.98 4.62 -0.68
C PRO A 15 27.96 4.54 0.46
N SER A 16 27.69 5.66 1.12
CA SER A 16 26.70 5.72 2.19
C SER A 16 25.27 5.57 1.61
N LEU A 17 24.32 5.14 2.44
CA LEU A 17 22.90 5.09 2.06
C LEU A 17 22.40 6.45 1.53
N ALA A 18 22.88 7.54 2.12
CA ALA A 18 22.58 8.89 1.67
C ALA A 18 23.08 9.14 0.24
N THR A 19 24.30 8.70 -0.10
CA THR A 19 24.86 8.83 -1.47
C THR A 19 23.99 8.13 -2.50
N ILE A 20 23.49 6.93 -2.18
CA ILE A 20 22.64 6.15 -3.08
C ILE A 20 21.29 6.84 -3.34
N LEU A 21 20.70 7.47 -2.31
CA LEU A 21 19.41 8.15 -2.43
C LEU A 21 19.49 9.58 -2.99
N THR A 22 20.69 10.19 -3.02
CA THR A 22 20.87 11.58 -3.47
C THR A 22 20.35 11.92 -4.86
N PRO A 23 20.47 11.07 -5.91
CA PRO A 23 19.98 11.43 -7.25
C PRO A 23 18.45 11.61 -7.25
N LYS A 24 17.73 10.78 -6.48
CA LYS A 24 16.28 10.87 -6.34
C LYS A 24 15.88 12.12 -5.57
N TRP A 25 16.56 12.42 -4.46
CA TRP A 25 16.32 13.64 -3.68
C TRP A 25 16.57 14.90 -4.52
N ARG A 26 17.65 14.93 -5.30
CA ARG A 26 17.94 16.01 -6.25
C ARG A 26 16.87 16.13 -7.33
N SER A 27 16.31 15.02 -7.82
CA SER A 27 15.22 15.06 -8.80
C SER A 27 13.95 15.69 -8.21
N VAL A 28 13.64 15.44 -6.94
CA VAL A 28 12.50 16.04 -6.22
C VAL A 28 12.74 17.53 -6.02
N LEU A 29 13.92 17.91 -5.51
CA LEU A 29 14.31 19.31 -5.33
C LEU A 29 14.29 20.09 -6.64
N ALA A 30 14.78 19.51 -7.74
CA ALA A 30 14.76 20.14 -9.06
C ALA A 30 13.33 20.36 -9.58
N ARG A 31 12.40 19.43 -9.33
CA ARG A 31 10.97 19.61 -9.65
C ARG A 31 10.33 20.71 -8.82
N ILE A 32 10.66 20.81 -7.54
CA ILE A 32 10.15 21.88 -6.66
C ILE A 32 10.69 23.24 -7.09
N ARG A 33 11.94 23.30 -7.56
CA ARG A 33 12.60 24.54 -7.97
C ARG A 33 12.13 25.08 -9.32
N ARG A 34 11.59 24.21 -10.20
CA ARG A 34 10.86 24.64 -11.41
C ARG A 34 9.45 25.10 -11.02
N ARG A 35 9.36 26.33 -10.49
CA ARG A 35 8.09 27.03 -10.29
C ARG A 35 7.64 27.64 -11.61
N ASP A 36 6.66 27.04 -12.25
CA ASP A 36 5.91 27.67 -13.34
C ASP A 36 4.85 28.62 -12.76
N SER A 37 4.35 29.57 -13.57
CA SER A 37 3.41 30.63 -13.15
C SER A 37 2.03 30.15 -12.69
N GLY A 38 1.76 28.84 -12.67
CA GLY A 38 0.54 28.22 -12.10
C GLY A 38 0.78 27.33 -10.87
N THR A 39 2.03 27.18 -10.42
CA THR A 39 2.38 26.22 -9.36
C THR A 39 1.82 26.64 -7.99
N SER A 40 1.77 27.95 -7.69
CA SER A 40 1.30 28.44 -6.38
C SER A 40 -0.18 28.16 -6.15
N THR A 41 -1.04 28.45 -7.13
CA THR A 41 -2.49 28.19 -7.05
C THR A 41 -2.78 26.70 -6.92
N ARG A 42 -2.04 25.85 -7.66
CA ARG A 42 -2.17 24.39 -7.54
C ARG A 42 -1.76 23.88 -6.15
N ILE A 43 -0.67 24.41 -5.58
CA ILE A 43 -0.25 24.05 -4.22
C ILE A 43 -1.30 24.48 -3.20
N LEU A 44 -1.85 25.69 -3.32
CA LEU A 44 -2.88 26.19 -2.42
C LEU A 44 -4.14 25.32 -2.49
N LEU A 45 -4.62 24.98 -3.69
CA LEU A 45 -5.76 24.09 -3.89
C LEU A 45 -5.51 22.70 -3.28
N LEU A 46 -4.34 22.12 -3.52
CA LEU A 46 -3.96 20.82 -2.95
C LEU A 46 -3.86 20.86 -1.42
N ALA A 47 -3.32 21.95 -0.86
CA ALA A 47 -3.25 22.14 0.58
C ALA A 47 -4.65 22.28 1.20
N LEU A 48 -5.54 23.04 0.56
CA LEU A 48 -6.91 23.23 1.03
C LEU A 48 -7.72 21.93 0.99
N VAL A 49 -7.61 21.16 -0.09
CA VAL A 49 -8.23 19.83 -0.20
C VAL A 49 -7.64 18.87 0.84
N GLY A 50 -6.30 18.88 1.01
CA GLY A 50 -5.62 18.07 2.01
C GLY A 50 -6.05 18.37 3.43
N LEU A 51 -6.13 19.66 3.80
CA LEU A 51 -6.61 20.11 5.10
C LEU A 51 -8.10 19.79 5.32
N GLY A 52 -8.93 19.93 4.29
CA GLY A 52 -10.34 19.54 4.34
C GLY A 52 -10.50 18.05 4.62
N PHE A 53 -9.74 17.21 3.90
CA PHE A 53 -9.70 15.77 4.12
C PHE A 53 -9.23 15.40 5.53
N TRP A 54 -8.14 16.03 6.00
CA TRP A 54 -7.63 15.84 7.36
C TRP A 54 -8.65 16.23 8.43
N SER A 55 -9.30 17.38 8.27
CA SER A 55 -10.29 17.89 9.21
C SER A 55 -11.53 16.98 9.26
N ALA A 56 -11.95 16.44 8.12
CA ALA A 56 -13.07 15.50 8.05
C ALA A 56 -12.76 14.19 8.80
N ILE A 57 -11.61 13.57 8.52
CA ILE A 57 -11.22 12.32 9.22
C ILE A 57 -11.04 12.56 10.70
N PHE A 58 -10.33 13.63 11.07
CA PHE A 58 -10.14 14.01 12.46
C PHE A 58 -11.50 14.23 13.15
N GLY A 59 -12.41 15.00 12.54
CA GLY A 59 -13.73 15.29 13.10
C GLY A 59 -14.58 14.04 13.30
N ILE A 60 -14.57 13.11 12.33
CA ILE A 60 -15.27 11.82 12.45
C ILE A 60 -14.66 10.99 13.58
N ALA A 61 -13.33 10.78 13.57
CA ALA A 61 -12.64 10.00 14.59
C ALA A 61 -12.85 10.60 15.99
N PHE A 62 -12.71 11.91 16.13
CA PHE A 62 -12.93 12.64 17.38
C PHE A 62 -14.35 12.47 17.90
N ARG A 63 -15.36 12.61 17.04
CA ARG A 63 -16.77 12.46 17.42
C ARG A 63 -17.09 11.03 17.85
N VAL A 64 -16.62 10.04 17.11
CA VAL A 64 -16.81 8.61 17.44
C VAL A 64 -16.14 8.27 18.76
N LEU A 65 -14.88 8.67 18.95
CA LEU A 65 -14.14 8.40 20.19
C LEU A 65 -14.75 9.11 21.40
N ARG A 66 -15.19 10.37 21.25
CA ARG A 66 -15.85 11.12 22.32
C ARG A 66 -17.18 10.49 22.72
N TYR A 67 -17.94 9.97 21.77
CA TYR A 67 -19.17 9.23 22.04
C TYR A 67 -18.88 7.99 22.90
N PHE A 68 -17.89 7.18 22.51
CA PHE A 68 -17.53 5.97 23.28
C PHE A 68 -16.91 6.28 24.64
N ARG A 69 -16.11 7.35 24.77
CA ARG A 69 -15.55 7.79 26.06
C ARG A 69 -16.65 8.17 27.07
N GLY A 70 -17.82 8.60 26.60
CA GLY A 70 -18.97 8.92 27.45
C GLY A 70 -19.67 7.71 28.08
N VAL A 71 -19.35 6.48 27.65
CA VAL A 71 -19.93 5.24 28.19
C VAL A 71 -19.02 4.68 29.29
N ALA A 72 -19.52 4.63 30.53
CA ALA A 72 -18.79 4.12 31.68
C ALA A 72 -18.31 2.67 31.48
N ASP A 73 -17.09 2.38 31.95
CA ASP A 73 -16.37 1.08 31.95
C ASP A 73 -16.04 0.42 30.60
N ILE A 74 -16.78 0.73 29.53
CA ILE A 74 -16.63 0.09 28.21
C ILE A 74 -15.85 0.97 27.23
N GLY A 75 -15.89 2.30 27.40
CA GLY A 75 -15.35 3.26 26.43
C GLY A 75 -13.87 3.07 26.09
N ASN A 76 -13.01 2.84 27.09
CA ASN A 76 -11.57 2.67 26.89
C ASN A 76 -11.24 1.37 26.14
N LEU A 77 -11.96 0.29 26.45
CA LEU A 77 -11.76 -1.01 25.81
C LEU A 77 -12.20 -0.96 24.34
N VAL A 78 -13.34 -0.33 24.07
CA VAL A 78 -13.85 -0.14 22.70
C VAL A 78 -12.89 0.74 21.90
N ALA A 79 -12.38 1.83 22.46
CA ALA A 79 -11.41 2.69 21.78
C ALA A 79 -10.12 1.94 21.44
N ALA A 80 -9.60 1.10 22.34
CA ALA A 80 -8.45 0.25 22.08
C ALA A 80 -8.72 -0.75 20.96
N LYS A 81 -9.89 -1.40 20.99
CA LYS A 81 -10.32 -2.35 19.95
C LYS A 81 -10.46 -1.69 18.59
N ILE A 82 -11.06 -0.50 18.52
CA ILE A 82 -11.18 0.29 17.29
C ILE A 82 -9.79 0.58 16.71
N LEU A 83 -8.84 1.01 17.56
CA LEU A 83 -7.47 1.27 17.11
C LEU A 83 -6.81 0.00 16.55
N GLY A 84 -6.95 -1.12 17.25
CA GLY A 84 -6.43 -2.42 16.81
C GLY A 84 -7.00 -2.86 15.46
N ILE A 85 -8.30 -2.67 15.23
CA ILE A 85 -8.96 -2.98 13.95
C ILE A 85 -8.47 -2.06 12.83
N ILE A 86 -8.34 -0.75 13.10
CA ILE A 86 -7.82 0.22 12.13
C ILE A 86 -6.39 -0.16 11.72
N LEU A 87 -5.52 -0.46 12.70
CA LEU A 87 -4.15 -0.86 12.44
C LEU A 87 -4.06 -2.23 11.75
N LEU A 88 -4.95 -3.18 12.06
CA LEU A 88 -5.03 -4.44 11.35
C LEU A 88 -5.43 -4.25 9.88
N ALA A 89 -6.40 -3.37 9.62
CA ALA A 89 -6.78 -3.00 8.26
C ALA A 89 -5.62 -2.33 7.51
N PHE A 90 -4.90 -1.42 8.16
CA PHE A 90 -3.67 -0.83 7.59
C PHE A 90 -2.60 -1.88 7.32
N LEU A 91 -2.37 -2.83 8.24
CA LEU A 91 -1.38 -3.89 8.07
C LEU A 91 -1.66 -4.70 6.80
N ALA A 92 -2.92 -5.07 6.57
CA ALA A 92 -3.31 -5.84 5.39
C ALA A 92 -3.18 -5.05 4.08
N ILE A 93 -3.65 -3.80 4.06
CA ILE A 93 -3.52 -2.93 2.90
C ILE A 93 -2.03 -2.66 2.60
N LEU A 94 -1.21 -2.47 3.63
CA LEU A 94 0.22 -2.28 3.49
C LEU A 94 0.92 -3.54 2.99
N LEU A 95 0.60 -4.74 3.49
CA LEU A 95 1.18 -5.99 3.00
C LEU A 95 0.96 -6.13 1.50
N LEU A 96 -0.27 -5.90 1.05
CA LEU A 96 -0.60 -5.93 -0.36
C LEU A 96 0.12 -4.84 -1.15
N SER A 97 0.07 -3.59 -0.67
CA SER A 97 0.69 -2.46 -1.34
C SER A 97 2.20 -2.65 -1.47
N ASN A 98 2.86 -3.18 -0.44
CA ASN A 98 4.29 -3.46 -0.44
C ASN A 98 4.64 -4.63 -1.37
N LEU A 99 3.83 -5.69 -1.45
CA LEU A 99 4.01 -6.78 -2.44
C LEU A 99 4.08 -6.23 -3.87
N ILE A 100 3.18 -5.30 -4.20
CA ILE A 100 3.09 -4.67 -5.52
C ILE A 100 4.22 -3.67 -5.75
N THR A 101 4.46 -2.80 -4.77
CA THR A 101 5.43 -1.71 -4.87
C THR A 101 6.86 -2.27 -4.90
N ALA A 102 7.14 -3.32 -4.14
CA ALA A 102 8.43 -4.01 -4.17
C ALA A 102 8.76 -4.58 -5.55
N LEU A 103 7.76 -5.07 -6.30
CA LEU A 103 8.00 -5.54 -7.68
C LEU A 103 8.51 -4.39 -8.56
N SER A 104 7.87 -3.24 -8.45
CA SER A 104 8.26 -2.04 -9.21
C SER A 104 9.62 -1.47 -8.79
N THR A 105 10.00 -1.54 -7.52
CA THR A 105 11.26 -0.96 -7.03
C THR A 105 12.46 -1.90 -7.12
N PHE A 106 12.29 -3.19 -6.82
CA PHE A 106 13.37 -4.19 -6.78
C PHE A 106 13.67 -4.86 -8.13
N PHE A 107 12.71 -4.94 -9.04
CA PHE A 107 12.86 -5.70 -10.29
C PHE A 107 12.61 -4.91 -11.58
N LEU A 108 11.77 -3.88 -11.56
CA LEU A 108 11.38 -3.13 -12.77
C LEU A 108 11.95 -1.71 -12.83
N ALA A 109 12.65 -1.27 -11.79
CA ALA A 109 13.18 0.10 -11.75
C ALA A 109 14.32 0.26 -12.77
N LYS A 110 14.27 1.35 -13.54
CA LYS A 110 15.26 1.66 -14.60
C LYS A 110 16.67 1.94 -14.07
N ASP A 111 16.80 2.21 -12.78
CA ASP A 111 18.06 2.44 -12.11
C ASP A 111 18.79 1.14 -11.72
N LEU A 112 18.12 -0.02 -11.82
CA LEU A 112 18.67 -1.30 -11.40
C LEU A 112 19.91 -1.70 -12.21
N ASP A 113 19.93 -1.46 -13.51
CA ASP A 113 21.07 -1.84 -14.37
C ASP A 113 22.36 -1.14 -13.92
N LEU A 114 22.25 0.12 -13.49
CA LEU A 114 23.39 0.87 -12.94
C LEU A 114 23.71 0.44 -11.50
N MET A 115 22.70 0.16 -10.68
CA MET A 115 22.89 -0.15 -9.25
C MET A 115 23.42 -1.57 -9.01
N VAL A 116 23.01 -2.55 -9.83
CA VAL A 116 23.48 -3.95 -9.73
C VAL A 116 24.93 -4.07 -10.22
N GLY A 117 25.33 -3.27 -11.21
CA GLY A 117 26.72 -3.21 -11.70
C GLY A 117 27.68 -2.39 -10.81
N ALA A 118 27.16 -1.63 -9.84
CA ALA A 118 27.97 -0.81 -8.95
C ALA A 118 28.54 -1.64 -7.77
N PRO A 119 29.73 -1.33 -7.24
CA PRO A 119 30.33 -2.01 -6.09
C PRO A 119 29.66 -1.58 -4.76
N VAL A 120 28.34 -1.78 -4.66
CA VAL A 120 27.54 -1.47 -3.47
C VAL A 120 27.33 -2.75 -2.65
N GLU A 121 27.45 -2.63 -1.34
CA GLU A 121 27.15 -3.73 -0.42
C GLU A 121 25.68 -4.17 -0.56
N GLY A 122 25.45 -5.50 -0.66
CA GLY A 122 24.10 -6.05 -0.85
C GLY A 122 23.10 -5.61 0.22
N PHE A 123 23.55 -5.44 1.46
CA PHE A 123 22.72 -4.93 2.55
C PHE A 123 22.31 -3.46 2.35
N ARG A 124 23.22 -2.59 1.90
CA ARG A 124 22.91 -1.18 1.62
C ARG A 124 22.00 -1.04 0.40
N PHE A 125 22.20 -1.88 -0.60
CA PHE A 125 21.31 -1.97 -1.74
C PHE A 125 19.89 -2.38 -1.30
N TYR A 126 19.78 -3.44 -0.49
CA TYR A 126 18.52 -3.88 0.09
C TYR A 126 17.83 -2.76 0.90
N LEU A 127 18.54 -2.13 1.83
CA LEU A 127 18.00 -1.04 2.64
C LEU A 127 17.56 0.16 1.81
N SER A 128 18.31 0.51 0.75
CA SER A 128 17.93 1.60 -0.16
C SER A 128 16.60 1.30 -0.86
N LYS A 129 16.45 0.08 -1.39
CA LYS A 129 15.23 -0.33 -2.11
C LYS A 129 14.06 -0.55 -1.14
N LEU A 130 14.30 -1.11 0.04
CA LEU A 130 13.30 -1.26 1.09
C LEU A 130 12.78 0.10 1.56
N SER A 131 13.67 1.08 1.77
CA SER A 131 13.29 2.45 2.17
C SER A 131 12.44 3.13 1.10
N GLU A 132 12.81 2.96 -0.18
CA GLU A 132 12.02 3.45 -1.31
C GLU A 132 10.62 2.81 -1.35
N THR A 133 10.54 1.49 -1.20
CA THR A 133 9.26 0.77 -1.10
C THR A 133 8.43 1.25 0.08
N LEU A 134 9.02 1.38 1.27
CA LEU A 134 8.35 1.80 2.49
C LEU A 134 7.74 3.19 2.32
N VAL A 135 8.48 4.15 1.77
CA VAL A 135 7.98 5.52 1.52
C VAL A 135 6.85 5.49 0.48
N HIS A 136 7.02 4.77 -0.63
CA HIS A 136 6.02 4.72 -1.70
C HIS A 136 4.72 4.00 -1.32
N SER A 137 4.78 2.98 -0.47
CA SER A 137 3.59 2.24 -0.02
C SER A 137 2.90 2.91 1.18
N SER A 138 3.66 3.56 2.07
CA SER A 138 3.12 4.00 3.36
C SER A 138 2.58 5.43 3.37
N TRP A 139 2.92 6.27 2.38
CA TRP A 139 2.53 7.69 2.42
C TRP A 139 1.00 7.90 2.49
N MET A 140 0.21 7.09 1.78
CA MET A 140 -1.25 7.19 1.81
C MET A 140 -1.81 6.77 3.17
N VAL A 141 -1.24 5.72 3.76
CA VAL A 141 -1.67 5.23 5.08
C VAL A 141 -1.33 6.24 6.17
N LEU A 142 -0.14 6.85 6.11
CA LEU A 142 0.24 7.94 7.02
C LEU A 142 -0.71 9.13 6.92
N LEU A 143 -1.16 9.49 5.71
CA LEU A 143 -2.09 10.60 5.50
C LEU A 143 -3.41 10.38 6.28
N VAL A 144 -3.91 9.13 6.33
CA VAL A 144 -5.11 8.75 7.09
C VAL A 144 -4.82 8.51 8.57
N ALA A 145 -3.67 7.93 8.90
CA ALA A 145 -3.29 7.56 10.26
C ALA A 145 -3.06 8.78 11.15
N ILE A 146 -2.39 9.83 10.65
CA ILE A 146 -2.06 11.01 11.46
C ILE A 146 -3.30 11.69 12.07
N PRO A 147 -4.37 12.03 11.33
CA PRO A 147 -5.55 12.65 11.92
C PRO A 147 -6.28 11.71 12.89
N ILE A 148 -6.24 10.39 12.66
CA ILE A 148 -6.79 9.39 13.60
C ILE A 148 -6.00 9.41 14.90
N PHE A 149 -4.67 9.28 14.86
CA PHE A 149 -3.82 9.35 16.06
C PHE A 149 -4.00 10.68 16.78
N THR A 150 -4.08 11.78 16.04
CA THR A 150 -4.34 13.12 16.61
C THR A 150 -5.67 13.14 17.38
N ALA A 151 -6.73 12.54 16.83
CA ALA A 151 -8.01 12.42 17.54
C ALA A 151 -7.88 11.60 18.84
N TYR A 152 -7.13 10.49 18.84
CA TYR A 152 -6.83 9.75 20.07
C TYR A 152 -6.06 10.59 21.09
N GLY A 153 -5.05 11.35 20.65
CA GLY A 153 -4.28 12.23 21.52
C GLY A 153 -5.11 13.32 22.20
N PHE A 154 -6.06 13.93 21.48
CA PHE A 154 -6.97 14.93 22.04
C PHE A 154 -8.07 14.31 22.91
N VAL A 155 -8.65 13.17 22.52
CA VAL A 155 -9.76 12.56 23.27
C VAL A 155 -9.27 11.91 24.56
N PHE A 156 -8.02 11.45 24.65
CA PHE A 156 -7.48 10.78 25.85
C PHE A 156 -6.50 11.66 26.63
N ASP A 157 -6.36 12.94 26.29
CA ASP A 157 -5.47 13.87 26.98
C ASP A 157 -4.01 13.37 27.02
N GLY A 158 -3.51 12.88 25.87
CA GLY A 158 -2.23 12.16 25.76
C GLY A 158 -0.97 12.99 26.04
N GLY A 159 -1.10 14.32 26.16
CA GLY A 159 0.00 15.25 26.44
C GLY A 159 0.92 15.54 25.25
N LEU A 160 1.92 16.40 25.48
CA LEU A 160 2.84 16.89 24.45
C LEU A 160 3.77 15.80 23.88
N LEU A 161 4.01 14.72 24.63
CA LEU A 161 4.90 13.62 24.22
C LEU A 161 4.19 12.57 23.35
N PHE A 162 2.86 12.59 23.31
CA PHE A 162 2.07 11.61 22.56
C PHE A 162 2.45 11.49 21.07
N PRO A 163 2.72 12.58 20.32
CA PRO A 163 3.13 12.46 18.91
C PRO A 163 4.41 11.65 18.72
N PHE A 164 5.36 11.72 19.66
CA PHE A 164 6.60 10.94 19.60
C PHE A 164 6.34 9.45 19.88
N VAL A 165 5.43 9.14 20.80
CA VAL A 165 5.01 7.76 21.09
C VAL A 165 4.26 7.17 19.90
N ALA A 166 3.33 7.91 19.31
CA ALA A 166 2.63 7.51 18.09
C ALA A 166 3.61 7.27 16.94
N MET A 167 4.61 8.15 16.75
CA MET A 167 5.67 7.95 15.76
C MET A 167 6.49 6.68 16.04
N ALA A 168 6.87 6.45 17.30
CA ALA A 168 7.62 5.27 17.72
C ALA A 168 6.84 3.95 17.59
N ALA A 169 5.49 4.00 17.57
CA ALA A 169 4.64 2.86 17.26
C ALA A 169 4.49 2.66 15.74
N VAL A 170 4.28 3.74 14.99
CA VAL A 170 4.03 3.69 13.54
C VAL A 170 5.27 3.25 12.76
N VAL A 171 6.46 3.73 13.11
CA VAL A 171 7.71 3.39 12.38
C VAL A 171 7.94 1.87 12.29
N PRO A 172 8.07 1.12 13.39
CA PRO A 172 8.27 -0.33 13.32
C PRO A 172 7.06 -1.04 12.73
N PHE A 173 5.84 -0.54 12.97
CA PHE A 173 4.61 -1.07 12.37
C PHE A 173 4.62 -1.00 10.83
N LEU A 174 5.20 0.03 10.22
CA LEU A 174 5.33 0.15 8.76
C LEU A 174 6.44 -0.73 8.18
N VAL A 175 7.50 -0.98 8.96
CA VAL A 175 8.65 -1.79 8.52
C VAL A 175 8.24 -3.26 8.32
N VAL A 176 7.47 -3.83 9.25
CA VAL A 176 7.07 -5.25 9.18
C VAL A 176 6.38 -5.63 7.85
N PRO A 177 5.28 -4.96 7.42
CA PRO A 177 4.63 -5.28 6.15
C PRO A 177 5.50 -4.93 4.93
N ALA A 178 6.39 -3.94 5.03
CA ALA A 178 7.32 -3.63 3.96
C ALA A 178 8.32 -4.77 3.70
N VAL A 179 8.90 -5.31 4.77
CA VAL A 179 9.82 -6.44 4.66
C VAL A 179 9.08 -7.70 4.20
N LEU A 180 7.97 -8.06 4.85
CA LEU A 180 7.18 -9.24 4.48
C LEU A 180 6.68 -9.18 3.03
N GLY A 181 6.16 -8.02 2.62
CA GLY A 181 5.73 -7.79 1.24
C GLY A 181 6.88 -7.94 0.25
N SER A 182 8.04 -7.33 0.53
CA SER A 182 9.23 -7.43 -0.34
C SER A 182 9.81 -8.84 -0.42
N ALA A 183 9.87 -9.57 0.70
CA ALA A 183 10.33 -10.95 0.75
C ALA A 183 9.38 -11.87 -0.04
N LEU A 184 8.07 -11.67 0.10
CA LEU A 184 7.07 -12.40 -0.67
C LEU A 184 7.19 -12.12 -2.17
N THR A 185 7.44 -10.85 -2.57
CA THR A 185 7.72 -10.51 -3.98
C THR A 185 8.94 -11.23 -4.49
N LEU A 186 10.04 -11.25 -3.72
CA LEU A 186 11.28 -11.91 -4.11
C LEU A 186 11.08 -13.41 -4.33
N PHE A 187 10.38 -14.06 -3.38
CA PHE A 187 10.00 -15.47 -3.50
C PHE A 187 9.14 -15.71 -4.74
N LEU A 188 8.16 -14.85 -4.97
CA LEU A 188 7.24 -14.96 -6.10
C LEU A 188 7.96 -14.82 -7.44
N VAL A 189 8.90 -13.87 -7.57
CA VAL A 189 9.69 -13.68 -8.78
C VAL A 189 10.66 -14.85 -9.04
N THR A 190 11.13 -15.48 -7.97
CA THR A 190 12.00 -16.67 -8.08
C THR A 190 11.26 -17.86 -8.69
N ILE A 191 9.96 -17.99 -8.40
CA ILE A 191 9.08 -19.02 -8.97
C ILE A 191 8.56 -18.60 -10.36
N PHE A 192 8.15 -17.34 -10.52
CA PHE A 192 7.53 -16.80 -11.73
C PHE A 192 8.36 -15.61 -12.28
N PRO A 193 9.00 -15.72 -13.45
CA PRO A 193 9.88 -14.66 -13.98
C PRO A 193 9.16 -13.29 -14.09
N ALA A 194 9.76 -12.23 -13.51
CA ALA A 194 9.19 -10.87 -13.33
C ALA A 194 8.55 -10.23 -14.58
N ARG A 195 9.00 -10.63 -15.77
CA ARG A 195 8.52 -10.10 -17.07
C ARG A 195 7.43 -10.93 -17.73
N ARG A 196 6.99 -12.07 -17.14
CA ARG A 196 5.66 -12.65 -17.41
C ARG A 196 4.62 -11.87 -16.62
N THR A 197 4.42 -10.61 -17.00
CA THR A 197 3.50 -9.69 -16.34
C THR A 197 2.16 -10.36 -16.08
N ARG A 198 1.59 -11.07 -17.07
CA ARG A 198 0.28 -11.72 -16.95
C ARG A 198 0.15 -12.76 -15.82
N ASP A 199 1.18 -13.58 -15.57
CA ASP A 199 1.12 -14.66 -14.58
C ASP A 199 1.40 -14.14 -13.15
N LEU A 200 2.32 -13.17 -13.02
CA LEU A 200 2.56 -12.51 -11.74
C LEU A 200 1.41 -11.60 -11.33
N LEU A 201 0.78 -10.96 -12.30
CA LEU A 201 -0.35 -10.07 -12.09
C LEU A 201 -1.63 -10.82 -11.72
N SER A 202 -1.89 -11.98 -12.34
CA SER A 202 -2.99 -12.85 -11.91
C SER A 202 -2.74 -13.38 -10.51
N LEU A 203 -1.50 -13.71 -10.16
CA LEU A 203 -1.16 -14.22 -8.84
C LEU A 203 -1.19 -13.13 -7.76
N ILE A 204 -0.77 -11.90 -8.07
CA ILE A 204 -1.01 -10.73 -7.22
C ILE A 204 -2.52 -10.49 -7.07
N ALA A 205 -3.31 -10.59 -8.14
CA ALA A 205 -4.76 -10.40 -8.06
C ALA A 205 -5.44 -11.48 -7.19
N ILE A 206 -5.03 -12.74 -7.35
CA ILE A 206 -5.50 -13.88 -6.54
C ILE A 206 -5.04 -13.73 -5.10
N GLY A 207 -3.78 -13.33 -4.86
CA GLY A 207 -3.23 -13.07 -3.53
C GLY A 207 -3.90 -11.88 -2.86
N THR A 208 -4.29 -10.85 -3.63
CA THR A 208 -5.09 -9.72 -3.15
C THR A 208 -6.48 -10.19 -2.75
N ALA A 209 -7.17 -10.91 -3.65
CA ALA A 209 -8.50 -11.43 -3.39
C ALA A 209 -8.49 -12.38 -2.18
N GLY A 210 -7.50 -13.27 -2.10
CA GLY A 210 -7.26 -14.15 -0.96
C GLY A 210 -6.94 -13.38 0.33
N GLY A 211 -6.10 -12.35 0.27
CA GLY A 211 -5.77 -11.49 1.41
C GLY A 211 -6.99 -10.73 1.94
N VAL A 212 -7.84 -10.22 1.05
CA VAL A 212 -9.11 -9.60 1.42
C VAL A 212 -10.09 -10.62 2.00
N VAL A 213 -10.22 -11.81 1.40
CA VAL A 213 -11.06 -12.89 1.94
C VAL A 213 -10.56 -13.33 3.32
N LEU A 214 -9.25 -13.47 3.51
CA LEU A 214 -8.65 -13.76 4.81
C LEU A 214 -8.92 -12.64 5.81
N LEU A 215 -8.80 -11.38 5.41
CA LEU A 215 -9.13 -10.23 6.26
C LEU A 215 -10.60 -10.26 6.68
N LEU A 216 -11.52 -10.49 5.74
CA LEU A 216 -12.96 -10.61 6.02
C LEU A 216 -13.23 -11.81 6.95
N ARG A 217 -12.52 -12.92 6.78
CA ARG A 217 -12.64 -14.12 7.63
C ARG A 217 -12.06 -13.91 9.03
N VAL A 218 -11.00 -13.11 9.17
CA VAL A 218 -10.39 -12.76 10.46
C VAL A 218 -11.25 -11.74 11.20
N ILE A 219 -11.84 -10.78 10.49
CA ILE A 219 -12.72 -9.75 11.07
C ILE A 219 -14.10 -10.33 11.43
N ARG A 220 -14.53 -11.44 10.82
CA ARG A 220 -15.85 -12.09 11.03
C ARG A 220 -17.00 -11.05 11.13
N PRO A 221 -17.22 -10.20 10.11
CA PRO A 221 -18.25 -9.16 10.16
C PRO A 221 -19.66 -9.73 10.42
N GLU A 222 -19.89 -10.99 10.02
CA GLU A 222 -21.11 -11.76 10.24
C GLU A 222 -21.49 -11.95 11.73
N GLN A 223 -20.52 -11.89 12.64
CA GLN A 223 -20.76 -11.98 14.09
C GLN A 223 -21.06 -10.62 14.72
N ILE A 224 -20.73 -9.52 14.03
CA ILE A 224 -21.00 -8.15 14.49
C ILE A 224 -22.40 -7.71 14.08
N ALA A 225 -22.92 -8.27 12.97
CA ALA A 225 -24.21 -7.90 12.38
C ALA A 225 -25.41 -8.75 12.86
N ARG A 226 -25.22 -9.74 13.74
CA ARG A 226 -26.33 -10.51 14.35
C ARG A 226 -26.48 -10.17 15.83
N PRO A 227 -27.48 -9.35 16.21
CA PRO A 227 -27.72 -8.96 17.61
C PRO A 227 -28.43 -10.03 18.46
N GLU A 228 -28.73 -11.22 17.92
CA GLU A 228 -29.51 -12.25 18.63
C GLU A 228 -28.74 -13.03 19.74
N GLY A 229 -27.48 -12.68 20.01
CA GLY A 229 -26.62 -13.36 20.99
C GLY A 229 -26.34 -12.60 22.30
N PHE A 230 -26.85 -11.38 22.50
CA PHE A 230 -26.50 -10.56 23.67
C PHE A 230 -27.32 -10.90 24.93
N ARG A 231 -27.37 -12.17 25.31
CA ARG A 231 -28.02 -12.59 26.57
C ARG A 231 -27.19 -12.27 27.81
N ASN A 232 -25.88 -12.02 27.67
CA ASN A 232 -25.00 -11.63 28.77
C ASN A 232 -24.06 -10.48 28.37
N LEU A 233 -24.10 -9.38 29.13
CA LEU A 233 -23.09 -8.30 29.08
C LEU A 233 -21.67 -8.85 29.27
N LEU A 234 -21.52 -9.95 30.01
CA LEU A 234 -20.26 -10.67 30.18
C LEU A 234 -19.74 -11.27 28.87
N ASP A 235 -20.60 -11.78 27.98
CA ASP A 235 -20.18 -12.33 26.69
C ASP A 235 -19.75 -11.23 25.71
N PHE A 236 -20.38 -10.06 25.78
CA PHE A 236 -19.93 -8.88 25.03
C PHE A 236 -18.59 -8.34 25.57
N ILE A 237 -18.44 -8.28 26.89
CA ILE A 237 -17.19 -7.85 27.54
C ILE A 237 -16.07 -8.85 27.25
N THR A 238 -16.32 -10.17 27.21
CA THR A 238 -15.31 -11.17 26.89
C THR A 238 -14.92 -11.13 25.41
N LEU A 239 -15.86 -10.89 24.48
CA LEU A 239 -15.54 -10.68 23.05
C LEU A 239 -14.77 -9.38 22.79
N LEU A 240 -15.09 -8.32 23.55
CA LEU A 240 -14.36 -7.04 23.48
C LEU A 240 -12.97 -7.13 24.13
N ARG A 241 -12.83 -7.90 25.21
CA ARG A 241 -11.54 -8.15 25.90
C ARG A 241 -10.66 -9.15 25.16
N ALA A 242 -11.23 -10.06 24.36
CA ALA A 242 -10.46 -11.04 23.61
C ALA A 242 -9.59 -10.32 22.56
N PRO A 243 -8.25 -10.47 22.61
CA PRO A 243 -7.38 -10.03 21.54
C PRO A 243 -7.80 -10.71 20.25
N THR A 244 -7.95 -9.96 19.14
CA THR A 244 -8.36 -10.54 17.85
C THR A 244 -7.34 -11.61 17.41
N ASN A 245 -6.05 -11.38 17.72
CA ASN A 245 -4.99 -12.40 17.84
C ASN A 245 -3.75 -11.75 18.51
N PRO A 246 -3.22 -12.27 19.64
CA PRO A 246 -2.12 -11.65 20.40
C PRO A 246 -0.79 -11.47 19.65
N PHE A 247 -0.62 -12.13 18.51
CA PHE A 247 0.66 -12.23 17.80
C PHE A 247 0.82 -11.23 16.64
N PHE A 248 -0.12 -10.34 16.39
CA PHE A 248 -0.01 -9.39 15.28
C PHE A 248 0.69 -8.06 15.66
N PRO A 249 1.54 -7.51 14.78
CA PRO A 249 2.16 -6.20 14.98
C PRO A 249 1.16 -5.06 15.15
N SER A 250 -0.03 -5.17 14.54
CA SER A 250 -1.11 -4.20 14.70
C SER A 250 -1.62 -4.10 16.13
N GLU A 251 -1.63 -5.23 16.85
CA GLU A 251 -2.08 -5.30 18.24
C GLU A 251 -1.03 -4.68 19.16
N TRP A 252 0.25 -5.01 18.97
CA TRP A 252 1.33 -4.42 19.77
C TRP A 252 1.45 -2.91 19.55
N ALA A 253 1.24 -2.43 18.31
CA ALA A 253 1.19 -1.00 18.02
C ALA A 253 -0.02 -0.31 18.67
N ALA A 254 -1.21 -0.94 18.66
CA ALA A 254 -2.38 -0.42 19.34
C ALA A 254 -2.16 -0.36 20.87
N GLN A 255 -1.62 -1.42 21.45
CA GLN A 255 -1.30 -1.49 22.88
C GLN A 255 -0.24 -0.48 23.28
N MET A 256 0.82 -0.30 22.49
CA MET A 256 1.84 0.73 22.76
C MET A 256 1.22 2.14 22.86
N VAL A 257 0.29 2.46 21.95
CA VAL A 257 -0.40 3.76 21.93
C VAL A 257 -1.41 3.88 23.07
N MET A 258 -2.23 2.85 23.29
CA MET A 258 -3.25 2.86 24.34
C MET A 258 -2.65 2.79 25.75
N ASN A 259 -1.56 2.06 25.97
CA ASN A 259 -0.87 1.99 27.25
C ASN A 259 -0.36 3.38 27.66
N TRP A 260 0.18 4.15 26.70
CA TRP A 260 0.55 5.55 26.95
C TRP A 260 -0.66 6.41 27.33
N LEU A 261 -1.75 6.33 26.55
CA LEU A 261 -2.97 7.12 26.77
C LEU A 261 -3.67 6.79 28.09
N LEU A 262 -3.66 5.51 28.47
CA LEU A 262 -4.25 5.01 29.71
C LEU A 262 -3.28 5.07 30.91
N ARG A 263 -2.06 5.58 30.70
CA ARG A 263 -0.99 5.68 31.71
C ARG A 263 -0.63 4.32 32.34
N LEU A 264 -0.72 3.26 31.55
CA LEU A 264 -0.31 1.90 31.91
C LEU A 264 1.16 1.72 31.54
N ALA A 265 1.98 1.40 32.54
CA ALA A 265 3.41 1.16 32.37
C ALA A 265 3.68 -0.31 32.01
N ASP A 266 3.40 -0.69 30.77
CA ASP A 266 3.75 -2.00 30.23
C ASP A 266 4.71 -1.88 29.03
N PRO A 267 6.00 -2.29 29.18
CA PRO A 267 7.00 -2.19 28.12
C PRO A 267 6.91 -3.32 27.08
N LEU A 268 6.14 -4.37 27.33
CA LEU A 268 6.11 -5.58 26.50
C LEU A 268 5.71 -5.29 25.04
N PRO A 269 4.68 -4.48 24.73
CA PRO A 269 4.32 -4.18 23.34
C PRO A 269 5.41 -3.42 22.59
N ILE A 270 6.16 -2.56 23.29
CA ILE A 270 7.29 -1.79 22.71
C ILE A 270 8.40 -2.75 22.31
N LEU A 271 8.78 -3.66 23.23
CA LEU A 271 9.81 -4.66 22.99
C LEU A 271 9.44 -5.60 21.86
N LEU A 272 8.21 -6.13 21.84
CA LEU A 272 7.74 -7.03 20.78
C LEU A 272 7.73 -6.33 19.40
N LEU A 273 7.22 -5.10 19.33
CA LEU A 273 7.10 -4.37 18.08
C LEU A 273 8.47 -4.01 17.47
N TRP A 274 9.40 -3.48 18.27
CA TRP A 274 10.73 -3.10 17.80
C TRP A 274 11.63 -4.31 17.53
N SER A 275 11.60 -5.33 18.39
CA SER A 275 12.36 -6.57 18.14
C SER A 275 11.87 -7.29 16.89
N THR A 276 10.55 -7.36 16.67
CA THR A 276 9.98 -7.96 15.45
C THR A 276 10.34 -7.15 14.21
N ALA A 277 10.30 -5.81 14.26
CA ALA A 277 10.72 -4.98 13.13
C ALA A 277 12.21 -5.16 12.81
N GLY A 278 13.08 -5.20 13.82
CA GLY A 278 14.51 -5.46 13.64
C GLY A 278 14.78 -6.86 13.07
N ALA A 279 14.15 -7.89 13.66
CA ALA A 279 14.25 -9.26 13.19
C ALA A 279 13.72 -9.42 11.75
N ALA A 280 12.62 -8.74 11.41
CA ALA A 280 12.08 -8.74 10.06
C ALA A 280 13.08 -8.16 9.06
N VAL A 281 13.72 -7.02 9.35
CA VAL A 281 14.74 -6.42 8.46
C VAL A 281 15.93 -7.37 8.25
N VAL A 282 16.41 -8.02 9.31
CA VAL A 282 17.50 -9.01 9.20
C VAL A 282 17.06 -10.20 8.36
N PHE A 283 15.87 -10.74 8.61
CA PHE A 283 15.30 -11.83 7.82
C PHE A 283 15.16 -11.46 6.34
N GLY A 284 14.62 -10.27 6.05
CA GLY A 284 14.49 -9.76 4.69
C GLY A 284 15.83 -9.56 4.00
N ALA A 285 16.86 -9.13 4.73
CA ALA A 285 18.22 -9.03 4.21
C ALA A 285 18.84 -10.40 3.86
N LEU A 286 18.61 -11.42 4.70
CA LEU A 286 19.05 -12.79 4.41
C LEU A 286 18.35 -13.36 3.17
N VAL A 287 17.03 -13.19 3.09
CA VAL A 287 16.22 -13.60 1.93
C VAL A 287 16.67 -12.88 0.66
N HIS A 288 16.94 -11.57 0.76
CA HIS A 288 17.47 -10.79 -0.35
C HIS A 288 18.86 -11.27 -0.78
N HIS A 289 19.76 -11.56 0.17
CA HIS A 289 21.11 -12.03 -0.16
C HIS A 289 21.09 -13.33 -0.97
N GLU A 290 20.25 -14.28 -0.56
CA GLU A 290 20.16 -15.60 -1.18
C GLU A 290 19.43 -15.60 -2.53
N TYR A 291 18.28 -14.92 -2.61
CA TYR A 291 17.35 -15.07 -3.75
C TYR A 291 17.34 -13.89 -4.72
N TYR A 292 17.95 -12.75 -4.40
CA TYR A 292 17.86 -11.56 -5.26
C TYR A 292 18.54 -11.73 -6.62
N LEU A 293 19.79 -12.19 -6.66
CA LEU A 293 20.52 -12.33 -7.92
C LEU A 293 19.87 -13.36 -8.87
N PRO A 294 19.49 -14.58 -8.42
CA PRO A 294 18.74 -15.52 -9.26
C PRO A 294 17.40 -14.96 -9.74
N GLY A 295 16.65 -14.29 -8.84
CA GLY A 295 15.39 -13.65 -9.18
C GLY A 295 15.56 -12.53 -10.20
N PHE A 296 16.61 -11.72 -10.08
CA PHE A 296 16.94 -10.64 -11.00
C PHE A 296 17.35 -11.16 -12.38
N SER A 297 18.18 -12.20 -12.47
CA SER A 297 18.57 -12.79 -13.77
C SER A 297 17.34 -13.32 -14.52
N LYS A 298 16.50 -14.11 -13.84
CA LYS A 298 15.23 -14.62 -14.42
C LYS A 298 14.29 -13.48 -14.83
N ALA A 299 14.24 -12.41 -14.04
CA ALA A 299 13.46 -11.22 -14.34
C ALA A 299 13.94 -10.52 -15.62
N GLN A 300 15.24 -10.45 -15.86
CA GLN A 300 15.80 -9.83 -17.07
C GLN A 300 15.70 -10.74 -18.30
N GLU A 301 16.00 -12.04 -18.17
CA GLU A 301 15.93 -13.02 -19.27
C GLU A 301 14.50 -13.18 -19.84
N GLY A 302 13.47 -12.94 -19.04
CA GLY A 302 12.08 -12.91 -19.49
C GLY A 302 11.74 -11.77 -20.46
N ALA A 303 12.64 -10.80 -20.68
CA ALA A 303 12.46 -9.67 -21.60
C ALA A 303 12.51 -10.09 -23.07
N ASP A 304 13.42 -11.01 -23.40
CA ASP A 304 13.81 -11.26 -24.79
C ASP A 304 13.01 -12.36 -25.46
N ARG A 305 12.17 -13.09 -24.71
CA ARG A 305 11.32 -14.16 -25.27
C ARG A 305 9.98 -13.67 -25.83
N PHE A 306 9.78 -12.36 -25.98
CA PHE A 306 8.66 -11.81 -26.78
C PHE A 306 8.99 -11.83 -28.29
N VAL A 307 9.44 -12.97 -28.79
CA VAL A 307 9.62 -13.20 -30.22
C VAL A 307 8.32 -13.82 -30.77
N ARG A 308 7.59 -13.00 -31.55
CA ARG A 308 6.57 -13.35 -32.55
C ARG A 308 5.20 -13.85 -32.06
N GLY A 309 4.36 -12.91 -31.63
CA GLY A 309 2.91 -13.11 -31.52
C GLY A 309 2.15 -12.96 -32.86
N ARG A 310 2.37 -13.83 -33.85
CA ARG A 310 1.49 -13.89 -35.05
C ARG A 310 0.05 -14.25 -34.68
N ALA A 311 -0.15 -15.01 -33.60
CA ALA A 311 -1.48 -15.46 -33.14
C ALA A 311 -2.33 -14.31 -32.55
N TRP A 312 -1.74 -13.37 -31.82
CA TRP A 312 -2.45 -12.22 -31.26
C TRP A 312 -2.83 -11.20 -32.33
N GLN A 313 -1.99 -11.03 -33.37
CA GLN A 313 -2.33 -10.21 -34.54
C GLN A 313 -3.55 -10.77 -35.27
N GLY A 314 -3.60 -12.09 -35.51
CA GLY A 314 -4.74 -12.72 -36.18
C GLY A 314 -6.06 -12.67 -35.38
N LEU A 315 -6.00 -12.75 -34.05
CA LEU A 315 -7.19 -12.61 -33.20
C LEU A 315 -7.67 -11.15 -33.11
N ALA A 316 -6.74 -10.20 -32.97
CA ALA A 316 -7.05 -8.78 -32.88
C ALA A 316 -7.59 -8.22 -34.20
N ASP A 317 -7.06 -8.65 -35.35
CA ASP A 317 -7.57 -8.27 -36.67
C ASP A 317 -8.97 -8.84 -36.96
N ARG A 318 -9.30 -10.03 -36.43
CA ARG A 318 -10.65 -10.61 -36.55
C ARG A 318 -11.68 -9.87 -35.69
N ILE A 319 -11.34 -9.52 -34.46
CA ILE A 319 -12.25 -8.83 -33.53
C ILE A 319 -12.42 -7.36 -33.92
N LEU A 320 -11.35 -6.71 -34.37
CA LEU A 320 -11.37 -5.29 -34.76
C LEU A 320 -11.61 -5.10 -36.27
N GLY A 321 -11.91 -6.15 -37.02
CA GLY A 321 -12.12 -6.10 -38.47
C GLY A 321 -13.34 -5.27 -38.90
N ALA A 322 -14.32 -5.11 -38.01
CA ALA A 322 -15.52 -4.31 -38.24
C ALA A 322 -15.34 -2.80 -37.98
N LEU A 323 -14.18 -2.38 -37.46
CA LEU A 323 -13.89 -0.97 -37.15
C LEU A 323 -13.18 -0.28 -38.34
N PRO A 324 -13.44 1.01 -38.55
CA PRO A 324 -12.67 1.82 -39.50
C PRO A 324 -11.16 1.70 -39.22
N THR A 325 -10.36 1.63 -40.29
CA THR A 325 -8.91 1.39 -40.23
C THR A 325 -8.18 2.35 -39.29
N SER A 326 -8.59 3.62 -39.22
CA SER A 326 -8.05 4.62 -38.28
C SER A 326 -8.28 4.26 -36.81
N LYS A 327 -9.51 3.89 -36.43
CA LYS A 327 -9.87 3.46 -35.07
C LYS A 327 -9.20 2.14 -34.70
N ARG A 328 -9.11 1.20 -35.65
CA ARG A 328 -8.45 -0.09 -35.45
C ARG A 328 -6.97 0.08 -35.14
N GLU A 329 -6.25 0.86 -35.95
CA GLU A 329 -4.81 1.07 -35.74
C GLU A 329 -4.53 1.86 -34.44
N PHE A 330 -5.43 2.78 -34.05
CA PHE A 330 -5.35 3.44 -32.75
C PHE A 330 -5.52 2.46 -31.59
N ILE A 331 -6.55 1.60 -31.64
CA ILE A 331 -6.78 0.57 -30.63
C ILE A 331 -5.63 -0.44 -30.59
N LEU A 332 -5.12 -0.89 -31.74
CA LEU A 332 -4.01 -1.82 -31.83
C LEU A 332 -2.69 -1.20 -31.33
N LYS A 333 -2.48 0.09 -31.56
CA LYS A 333 -1.36 0.85 -30.98
C LYS A 333 -1.49 0.85 -29.46
N ASP A 334 -2.62 1.29 -28.93
CA ASP A 334 -2.85 1.39 -27.49
C ASP A 334 -2.79 0.02 -26.81
N LEU A 335 -3.31 -1.03 -27.43
CA LEU A 335 -3.21 -2.40 -26.94
C LEU A 335 -1.74 -2.85 -26.89
N ARG A 336 -0.97 -2.61 -27.96
CA ARG A 336 0.47 -2.94 -28.00
C ARG A 336 1.27 -2.15 -26.97
N LEU A 337 1.01 -0.85 -26.84
CA LEU A 337 1.66 0.02 -25.87
C LEU A 337 1.29 -0.38 -24.44
N PHE A 338 0.03 -0.78 -24.23
CA PHE A 338 -0.46 -1.33 -22.98
C PHE A 338 0.24 -2.64 -22.61
N PHE A 339 0.44 -3.57 -23.53
CA PHE A 339 1.16 -4.82 -23.26
C PHE A 339 2.67 -4.63 -23.16
N ARG A 340 3.24 -3.61 -23.82
CA ARG A 340 4.69 -3.34 -23.81
C ARG A 340 5.15 -2.61 -22.55
N ASP A 341 4.36 -1.67 -22.03
CA ASP A 341 4.67 -0.96 -20.78
C ASP A 341 4.04 -1.66 -19.58
N SER A 342 4.85 -2.33 -18.77
CA SER A 342 4.42 -3.05 -17.56
C SER A 342 4.17 -2.12 -16.35
N THR A 343 4.72 -0.90 -16.37
CA THR A 343 4.62 0.08 -15.28
C THR A 343 3.18 0.40 -14.82
N PRO A 344 2.17 0.54 -15.71
CA PRO A 344 0.80 0.83 -15.30
C PRO A 344 0.05 -0.38 -14.72
N TRP A 345 0.44 -1.62 -15.06
CA TRP A 345 -0.35 -2.82 -14.77
C TRP A 345 -0.58 -3.05 -13.28
N SER A 346 0.44 -2.75 -12.46
CA SER A 346 0.37 -2.87 -11.01
C SER A 346 -0.77 -2.04 -10.43
N GLN A 347 -1.02 -0.86 -11.00
CA GLN A 347 -2.07 0.07 -10.59
C GLN A 347 -3.45 -0.34 -11.13
N ARG A 348 -3.51 -0.92 -12.34
CA ARG A 348 -4.80 -1.29 -12.96
C ARG A 348 -5.43 -2.51 -12.31
N ILE A 349 -4.61 -3.50 -11.97
CA ILE A 349 -5.09 -4.71 -11.29
C ILE A 349 -5.45 -4.42 -9.84
N LEU A 350 -4.68 -3.59 -9.16
CA LEU A 350 -5.07 -3.11 -7.83
C LEU A 350 -6.46 -2.46 -7.89
N LEU A 351 -6.71 -1.63 -8.91
CA LEU A 351 -8.01 -0.99 -9.06
C LEU A 351 -9.11 -2.00 -9.42
N ALA A 352 -8.84 -2.96 -10.31
CA ALA A 352 -9.79 -4.01 -10.67
C ALA A 352 -10.15 -4.90 -9.47
N VAL A 353 -9.17 -5.32 -8.67
CA VAL A 353 -9.44 -6.11 -7.46
C VAL A 353 -10.19 -5.27 -6.42
N LEU A 354 -9.82 -4.00 -6.24
CA LEU A 354 -10.56 -3.09 -5.36
C LEU A 354 -12.03 -2.95 -5.81
N LEU A 355 -12.28 -2.88 -7.12
CA LEU A 355 -13.63 -2.83 -7.69
C LEU A 355 -14.41 -4.13 -7.42
N VAL A 356 -13.78 -5.30 -7.59
CA VAL A 356 -14.40 -6.60 -7.29
C VAL A 356 -14.72 -6.72 -5.80
N VAL A 357 -13.79 -6.36 -4.94
CA VAL A 357 -13.98 -6.35 -3.48
C VAL A 357 -15.11 -5.39 -3.09
N TYR A 358 -15.18 -4.23 -3.73
CA TYR A 358 -16.26 -3.27 -3.54
C TYR A 358 -17.63 -3.84 -3.94
N LEU A 359 -17.73 -4.44 -5.14
CA LEU A 359 -18.96 -5.07 -5.61
C LEU A 359 -19.40 -6.21 -4.68
N PHE A 360 -18.46 -7.00 -4.19
CA PHE A 360 -18.71 -8.06 -3.21
C PHE A 360 -19.15 -7.50 -1.85
N ASN A 361 -18.52 -6.42 -1.37
CA ASN A 361 -18.86 -5.78 -0.11
C ASN A 361 -20.31 -5.25 -0.09
N ILE A 362 -20.77 -4.67 -1.21
CA ILE A 362 -22.16 -4.22 -1.36
C ILE A 362 -23.14 -5.39 -1.28
N GLN A 363 -22.81 -6.52 -1.91
CA GLN A 363 -23.65 -7.72 -1.86
C GLN A 363 -23.69 -8.35 -0.46
N ALA A 364 -22.59 -8.27 0.29
CA ALA A 364 -22.48 -8.78 1.65
C ALA A 364 -23.18 -7.88 2.69
N LEU A 365 -23.31 -6.58 2.41
CA LEU A 365 -24.11 -5.65 3.21
C LEU A 365 -25.60 -5.95 3.02
N GLN A 366 -26.10 -6.88 3.82
CA GLN A 366 -27.50 -7.25 4.00
C GLN A 366 -28.36 -6.10 4.59
N LEU A 367 -28.27 -4.89 4.03
CA LEU A 367 -29.02 -3.70 4.47
C LEU A 367 -30.54 -3.86 4.30
N PHE A 368 -30.98 -4.86 3.53
CA PHE A 368 -32.38 -5.14 3.22
C PHE A 368 -32.90 -6.43 3.87
N SER A 369 -32.18 -7.03 4.82
CA SER A 369 -32.56 -8.31 5.46
C SER A 369 -33.65 -8.20 6.54
N GLY A 370 -34.37 -7.07 6.62
CA GLY A 370 -35.59 -6.96 7.44
C GLY A 370 -35.41 -6.62 8.92
N GLU A 371 -34.20 -6.28 9.37
CA GLU A 371 -33.97 -5.73 10.71
C GLU A 371 -34.16 -4.20 10.74
N ASN A 372 -34.70 -3.68 11.84
CA ASN A 372 -35.00 -2.26 12.06
C ASN A 372 -33.70 -1.42 12.20
N VAL A 373 -32.98 -1.20 11.10
CA VAL A 373 -31.83 -0.30 11.08
C VAL A 373 -32.35 1.16 11.10
N PRO A 374 -31.86 2.03 12.02
CA PRO A 374 -32.25 3.43 12.07
C PRO A 374 -32.10 4.14 10.72
N PHE A 375 -33.11 4.89 10.30
CA PHE A 375 -33.13 5.63 9.01
C PHE A 375 -31.83 6.42 8.78
N PHE A 376 -31.31 7.08 9.82
CA PHE A 376 -30.07 7.84 9.76
C PHE A 376 -28.86 6.98 9.33
N LEU A 377 -28.72 5.75 9.85
CA LEU A 377 -27.61 4.87 9.50
C LEU A 377 -27.73 4.39 8.05
N VAL A 378 -28.95 4.08 7.59
CA VAL A 378 -29.19 3.70 6.20
C VAL A 378 -28.83 4.86 5.26
N THR A 379 -29.33 6.06 5.54
CA THR A 379 -29.01 7.26 4.73
C THR A 379 -27.51 7.56 4.72
N LEU A 380 -26.85 7.46 5.89
CA LEU A 380 -25.42 7.69 6.00
C LEU A 380 -24.62 6.67 5.20
N VAL A 381 -24.94 5.37 5.30
CA VAL A 381 -24.25 4.30 4.56
C VAL A 381 -24.44 4.48 3.05
N VAL A 382 -25.65 4.77 2.59
CA VAL A 382 -25.93 5.00 1.17
C VAL A 382 -25.17 6.24 0.66
N PHE A 383 -25.16 7.34 1.41
CA PHE A 383 -24.44 8.55 1.04
C PHE A 383 -22.91 8.34 1.02
N LEU A 384 -22.37 7.64 2.03
CA LEU A 384 -20.96 7.29 2.08
C LEU A 384 -20.57 6.38 0.90
N ASN A 385 -21.44 5.44 0.54
CA ASN A 385 -21.25 4.56 -0.60
C ASN A 385 -21.28 5.31 -1.94
N GLN A 386 -22.20 6.27 -2.11
CA GLN A 386 -22.23 7.18 -3.27
C GLN A 386 -20.90 7.97 -3.39
N GLY A 387 -20.41 8.49 -2.26
CA GLY A 387 -19.13 9.19 -2.19
C GLY A 387 -17.95 8.28 -2.55
N LEU A 388 -17.94 7.04 -2.05
CA LEU A 388 -16.92 6.04 -2.36
C LEU A 388 -16.94 5.66 -3.85
N ALA A 389 -18.13 5.45 -4.44
CA ALA A 389 -18.28 5.18 -5.87
C ALA A 389 -17.75 6.33 -6.72
N GLY A 390 -18.08 7.57 -6.37
CA GLY A 390 -17.54 8.77 -7.01
C GLY A 390 -16.02 8.87 -6.90
N PHE A 391 -15.46 8.55 -5.73
CA PHE A 391 -14.02 8.50 -5.50
C PHE A 391 -13.32 7.44 -6.37
N VAL A 392 -13.89 6.23 -6.46
CA VAL A 392 -13.36 5.16 -7.33
C VAL A 392 -13.38 5.59 -8.79
N LEU A 393 -14.49 6.16 -9.27
CA LEU A 393 -14.60 6.71 -10.64
C LEU A 393 -13.56 7.79 -10.91
N ALA A 394 -13.40 8.76 -9.99
CA ALA A 394 -12.41 9.82 -10.12
C ALA A 394 -10.98 9.26 -10.15
N ALA A 395 -10.68 8.26 -9.32
CA ALA A 395 -9.37 7.60 -9.30
C ALA A 395 -9.08 6.84 -10.61
N ILE A 396 -10.09 6.19 -11.21
CA ILE A 396 -9.98 5.58 -12.54
C ILE A 396 -9.69 6.65 -13.58
N ALA A 397 -10.47 7.73 -13.61
CA ALA A 397 -10.27 8.80 -14.58
C ALA A 397 -8.86 9.40 -14.50
N ALA A 398 -8.38 9.70 -13.29
CA ALA A 398 -7.06 10.29 -13.06
C ALA A 398 -5.89 9.33 -13.39
N ARG A 399 -6.05 8.01 -13.21
CA ARG A 399 -4.99 7.03 -13.45
C ARG A 399 -4.98 6.44 -14.86
N PHE A 400 -6.11 6.48 -15.57
CA PHE A 400 -6.25 5.83 -16.87
C PHE A 400 -6.50 6.83 -17.99
N ILE A 401 -7.51 7.69 -17.84
CA ILE A 401 -7.97 8.61 -18.89
C ILE A 401 -7.00 9.79 -19.01
N PHE A 402 -6.53 10.32 -17.88
CA PHE A 402 -5.60 11.45 -17.90
C PHE A 402 -4.22 11.07 -18.49
N PRO A 403 -3.58 9.96 -18.09
CA PRO A 403 -2.29 9.58 -18.67
C PRO A 403 -2.39 9.12 -20.11
N SER A 404 -3.49 8.51 -20.57
CA SER A 404 -3.59 8.06 -21.97
C SER A 404 -3.43 9.24 -22.93
N ILE A 405 -4.04 10.38 -22.62
CA ILE A 405 -3.91 11.61 -23.42
C ILE A 405 -2.54 12.27 -23.18
N SER A 406 -2.08 12.32 -21.92
CA SER A 406 -0.80 12.98 -21.60
C SER A 406 0.44 12.24 -22.13
N LEU A 407 0.38 10.91 -22.31
CA LEU A 407 1.51 10.08 -22.76
C LEU A 407 1.78 10.20 -24.27
N GLU A 408 0.84 10.73 -25.03
CA GLU A 408 1.00 10.95 -26.47
C GLU A 408 2.06 12.03 -26.76
N GLY A 409 2.21 13.02 -25.88
CA GLY A 409 3.29 13.99 -25.88
C GLY A 409 3.54 14.63 -27.26
N ARG A 410 4.70 14.33 -27.85
CA ARG A 410 5.12 14.86 -29.17
C ARG A 410 4.33 14.30 -30.35
N GLN A 411 3.54 13.24 -30.15
CA GLN A 411 2.69 12.65 -31.19
C GLN A 411 1.25 13.17 -31.13
N MET A 412 0.93 14.12 -30.22
CA MET A 412 -0.41 14.71 -30.11
C MET A 412 -0.90 15.36 -31.41
N TRP A 413 0.00 15.89 -32.23
CA TRP A 413 -0.37 16.51 -33.51
C TRP A 413 -0.97 15.50 -34.49
N LEU A 414 -0.52 14.24 -34.49
CA LEU A 414 -1.06 13.17 -35.33
C LEU A 414 -2.53 12.87 -35.01
N LEU A 415 -2.95 13.12 -33.77
CA LEU A 415 -4.33 12.89 -33.32
C LEU A 415 -5.23 14.08 -33.56
N ARG A 416 -4.64 15.28 -33.56
CA ARG A 416 -5.34 16.48 -34.00
C ARG A 416 -5.49 16.55 -35.52
N SER A 417 -4.63 15.86 -36.26
CA SER A 417 -4.65 15.80 -37.72
C SER A 417 -5.36 14.55 -38.27
N SER A 418 -5.90 13.66 -37.42
CA SER A 418 -6.71 12.54 -37.91
C SER A 418 -8.09 13.05 -38.33
N PRO A 419 -8.59 12.65 -39.51
CA PRO A 419 -9.87 13.11 -40.06
C PRO A 419 -11.09 12.66 -39.25
#